data_AF-A0A2A2Q887-F1
#
_entry.id   AF-A0A2A2Q887-F1
#
_cell.length_a   1.000
_cell.length_b   1.000
_cell.length_c   1.000
_cell.angle_alpha   90.00
_cell.angle_beta   90.00
_cell.angle_gamma   90.00
#
_symmetry.space_group_name_H-M   'P 1'
#
loop_
_entity.id
_entity.type
_entity.pdbx_description
1 polymer ?
#
loop_
_entity_poly.entity_id
_entity_poly.type
_entity_poly.pdbx_seq_one_letter_code
_entity_poly.pdbx_strand_id
1 'polypeptide(L)'
;MDVALDQPVLVLNRLWQAVNVIGAKRAFGLLARGHAQVVHHHEDDFRTFSMLDWIDFSVSNPPREAVEAVRTPNRIIRLPRVILLTFFDRLPCKELKLTRNNVFERDKETCQYCSRILPREQLNLDHVIPRDHGGKTTWENIVCSCIKCNTRKANRLPHEANMRLIRKPVRPKWRPVISLVLGTQRNEHWKDFLDVAYWNVELEE
;
A
#
# COMPACT_ATOMS: atom_id res chain seq x y z
N MET A 1 -21.42 -16.18 -3.23
CA MET A 1 -19.97 -16.06 -2.94
C MET A 1 -19.86 -15.02 -1.84
N ASP A 2 -19.40 -15.40 -0.65
CA ASP A 2 -19.56 -14.59 0.58
C ASP A 2 -18.73 -13.30 0.53
N VAL A 3 -19.38 -12.21 0.10
CA VAL A 3 -18.82 -10.84 0.02
C VAL A 3 -18.17 -10.39 1.33
N ALA A 4 -18.59 -10.96 2.46
CA ALA A 4 -18.03 -10.75 3.80
C ALA A 4 -16.56 -11.21 3.93
N LEU A 5 -16.15 -12.29 3.26
CA LEU A 5 -14.81 -12.87 3.41
C LEU A 5 -13.73 -12.12 2.62
N ASP A 6 -14.13 -11.33 1.63
CA ASP A 6 -13.25 -10.47 0.84
C ASP A 6 -13.13 -9.05 1.42
N GLN A 7 -13.87 -8.75 2.50
CA GLN A 7 -13.79 -7.46 3.17
C GLN A 7 -12.37 -7.18 3.67
N PRO A 8 -11.89 -5.94 3.53
CA PRO A 8 -10.55 -5.59 3.94
C PRO A 8 -10.44 -5.52 5.47
N VAL A 9 -9.31 -5.99 5.99
CA VAL A 9 -8.93 -6.04 7.39
C VAL A 9 -7.55 -5.44 7.54
N LEU A 10 -7.42 -4.45 8.44
CA LEU A 10 -6.16 -3.82 8.75
C LEU A 10 -5.30 -4.74 9.61
N VAL A 11 -4.03 -4.84 9.28
CA VAL A 11 -3.04 -5.63 10.03
C VAL A 11 -2.06 -4.68 10.70
N LEU A 12 -1.94 -4.81 12.02
CA LEU A 12 -0.96 -4.11 12.85
C LEU A 12 0.18 -5.06 13.21
N ASN A 13 1.40 -4.54 13.33
CA ASN A 13 2.52 -5.26 13.96
C ASN A 13 2.41 -5.19 15.49
N ARG A 14 3.29 -5.89 16.20
CA ARG A 14 3.31 -5.93 17.67
C ARG A 14 3.61 -4.57 18.33
N LEU A 15 4.06 -3.59 17.55
CA LEU A 15 4.25 -2.20 17.97
C LEU A 15 3.01 -1.32 17.69
N TRP A 16 1.87 -1.94 17.37
CA TRP A 16 0.61 -1.27 17.03
C TRP A 16 0.68 -0.38 15.77
N GLN A 17 1.69 -0.59 14.93
CA GLN A 17 1.84 0.12 13.67
C GLN A 17 1.15 -0.63 12.54
N ALA A 18 0.39 0.09 11.73
CA ALA A 18 -0.25 -0.49 10.55
C ALA A 18 0.82 -0.96 9.54
N VAL A 19 0.77 -2.26 9.17
CA VAL A 19 1.74 -2.86 8.23
C VAL A 19 1.13 -3.34 6.91
N ASN A 20 -0.14 -3.74 6.88
CA ASN A 20 -0.78 -4.23 5.67
C ASN A 20 -2.31 -4.18 5.74
N VAL A 21 -2.98 -4.35 4.60
CA VAL A 21 -4.42 -4.63 4.51
C VAL A 21 -4.61 -5.97 3.80
N ILE A 22 -5.40 -6.87 4.39
CA ILE A 22 -5.67 -8.22 3.85
C ILE A 22 -7.17 -8.49 3.80
N GLY A 23 -7.61 -9.49 3.03
CA GLY A 23 -9.01 -9.93 3.08
C GLY A 23 -9.33 -10.70 4.37
N ALA A 24 -10.59 -10.63 4.82
CA ALA A 24 -11.06 -11.25 6.06
C ALA A 24 -10.81 -12.76 6.13
N LYS A 25 -10.91 -13.49 5.00
CA LYS A 25 -10.54 -14.90 4.93
C LYS A 25 -9.13 -15.17 5.43
N ARG A 26 -8.16 -14.34 5.04
CA ARG A 26 -6.77 -14.47 5.48
C ARG A 26 -6.61 -14.06 6.95
N ALA A 27 -7.35 -13.03 7.39
CA ALA A 27 -7.36 -12.60 8.79
C ALA A 27 -7.81 -13.72 9.72
N PHE A 28 -8.94 -14.39 9.43
CA PHE A 28 -9.38 -15.56 10.20
C PHE A 28 -8.35 -16.69 10.20
N GLY A 29 -7.66 -16.92 9.08
CA GLY A 29 -6.57 -17.89 9.03
C GLY A 29 -5.37 -17.55 9.92
N LEU A 30 -5.13 -16.28 10.23
CA LEU A 30 -4.09 -15.86 11.19
C LEU A 30 -4.58 -16.00 12.63
N LEU A 31 -5.82 -15.62 12.90
CA LEU A 31 -6.46 -15.76 14.22
C LEU A 31 -6.57 -17.23 14.65
N ALA A 32 -7.03 -18.10 13.75
CA ALA A 32 -7.17 -19.54 14.02
C ALA A 32 -5.85 -20.25 14.33
N ARG A 33 -4.71 -19.69 13.88
CA ARG A 33 -3.36 -20.21 14.18
C ARG A 33 -2.76 -19.59 15.45
N GLY A 34 -3.44 -18.65 16.10
CA GLY A 34 -2.90 -17.90 17.23
C GLY A 34 -1.78 -16.92 16.87
N HIS A 35 -1.64 -16.56 15.58
CA HIS A 35 -0.62 -15.62 15.10
C HIS A 35 -1.08 -14.17 15.11
N ALA A 36 -2.35 -13.94 15.43
CA ALA A 36 -2.93 -12.61 15.54
C ALA A 36 -4.00 -12.58 16.63
N GLN A 37 -4.33 -11.39 17.07
CA GLN A 37 -5.47 -11.06 17.95
C GLN A 37 -6.34 -10.01 17.27
N VAL A 38 -7.64 -10.02 17.54
CA VAL A 38 -8.55 -8.99 17.03
C VAL A 38 -8.47 -7.76 17.92
N VAL A 39 -8.34 -6.59 17.33
CA VAL A 39 -8.39 -5.31 18.06
C VAL A 39 -9.78 -4.72 17.91
N HIS A 40 -10.41 -4.38 19.03
CA HIS A 40 -11.73 -3.76 19.07
C HIS A 40 -11.76 -2.59 20.04
N HIS A 41 -12.36 -1.48 19.60
CA HIS A 41 -12.51 -0.26 20.40
C HIS A 41 -13.67 -0.38 21.38
N HIS A 42 -13.47 -0.02 22.64
CA HIS A 42 -14.49 -0.02 23.69
C HIS A 42 -14.28 1.18 24.63
N GLU A 43 -15.23 2.14 24.64
CA GLU A 43 -15.29 3.25 25.61
C GLU A 43 -13.93 3.95 25.83
N ASP A 44 -13.24 4.30 24.74
CA ASP A 44 -11.96 5.03 24.70
C ASP A 44 -10.68 4.20 24.93
N ASP A 45 -10.77 2.87 25.00
CA ASP A 45 -9.60 1.98 25.04
C ASP A 45 -9.69 0.84 23.99
N PHE A 46 -8.55 0.20 23.70
CA PHE A 46 -8.46 -0.93 22.78
C PHE A 46 -8.35 -2.26 23.52
N ARG A 47 -9.30 -3.15 23.25
CA ARG A 47 -9.26 -4.53 23.74
C ARG A 47 -8.78 -5.47 22.65
N THR A 48 -7.88 -6.39 23.02
CA THR A 48 -7.41 -7.46 22.16
C THR A 48 -8.11 -8.77 22.50
N PHE A 49 -8.62 -9.46 21.49
CA PHE A 49 -9.32 -10.74 21.64
C PHE A 49 -8.57 -11.86 20.93
N SER A 50 -8.45 -13.03 21.57
CA SER A 50 -8.08 -14.25 20.86
C SER A 50 -9.21 -14.68 19.91
N MET A 51 -8.97 -15.67 19.05
CA MET A 51 -10.01 -16.18 18.16
C MET A 51 -11.24 -16.68 18.92
N LEU A 52 -11.04 -17.40 20.03
CA LEU A 52 -12.13 -17.97 20.81
C LEU A 52 -12.92 -16.87 21.53
N ASP A 53 -12.21 -15.95 22.19
CA ASP A 53 -12.85 -14.82 22.89
C ASP A 53 -13.64 -13.94 21.91
N TRP A 54 -13.12 -13.77 20.68
CA TRP A 54 -13.81 -12.99 19.65
C TRP A 54 -15.09 -13.66 19.16
N ILE A 55 -15.11 -15.00 19.06
CA ILE A 55 -16.34 -15.75 18.72
C ILE A 55 -17.37 -15.55 19.81
N ASP A 56 -16.98 -15.72 21.08
CA ASP A 56 -17.90 -15.61 22.20
C ASP A 56 -18.42 -14.17 22.35
N PHE A 57 -17.53 -13.18 22.19
CA PHE A 57 -17.91 -11.76 22.11
C PHE A 57 -18.91 -11.49 20.97
N SER A 58 -18.72 -12.12 19.80
CA SER A 58 -19.62 -11.96 18.65
C SER A 58 -21.02 -12.52 18.90
N VAL A 59 -21.14 -13.56 19.73
CA VAL A 59 -22.44 -14.12 20.12
C VAL A 59 -23.18 -13.17 21.05
N SER A 60 -22.48 -12.58 22.02
CA SER A 60 -23.06 -11.59 22.94
C SER A 60 -23.32 -10.23 22.30
N ASN A 61 -22.58 -9.90 21.22
CA ASN A 61 -22.67 -8.62 20.52
C ASN A 61 -22.86 -8.87 19.02
N PRO A 62 -24.06 -9.22 18.55
CA PRO A 62 -24.28 -9.49 17.14
C PRO A 62 -24.03 -8.22 16.28
N PRO A 63 -23.48 -8.38 15.07
CA PRO A 63 -23.27 -7.27 14.14
C PRO A 63 -24.59 -6.66 13.69
N ARG A 64 -24.59 -5.34 13.44
CA ARG A 64 -25.80 -4.60 13.03
C ARG A 64 -26.14 -4.83 11.56
N GLU A 65 -25.14 -5.13 10.73
CA GLU A 65 -25.30 -5.36 9.29
C GLU A 65 -24.81 -6.75 8.87
N ALA A 66 -25.47 -7.37 7.89
CA ALA A 66 -25.14 -8.72 7.42
C ALA A 66 -23.76 -8.82 6.75
N VAL A 67 -23.26 -7.73 6.18
CA VAL A 67 -21.93 -7.64 5.55
C VAL A 67 -20.78 -7.59 6.55
N GLU A 68 -21.10 -7.43 7.83
CA GLU A 68 -20.12 -7.34 8.93
C GLU A 68 -19.94 -8.67 9.67
N ALA A 69 -20.49 -9.76 9.12
CA ALA A 69 -20.55 -11.04 9.79
C ALA A 69 -20.21 -12.18 8.84
N VAL A 70 -19.48 -13.17 9.34
CA VAL A 70 -19.38 -14.49 8.74
C VAL A 70 -20.35 -15.41 9.45
N ARG A 71 -21.21 -16.08 8.66
CA ARG A 71 -22.14 -17.08 9.19
C ARG A 71 -21.50 -18.46 9.08
N THR A 72 -21.43 -19.14 10.21
CA THR A 72 -21.15 -20.58 10.27
C THR A 72 -22.48 -21.32 10.51
N PRO A 73 -22.53 -22.65 10.36
CA PRO A 73 -23.77 -23.40 10.58
C PRO A 73 -24.43 -23.14 11.94
N ASN A 74 -23.62 -22.90 12.98
CA ASN A 74 -24.12 -22.81 14.36
C ASN A 74 -23.84 -21.46 15.03
N ARG A 75 -23.10 -20.54 14.39
CA ARG A 75 -22.67 -19.28 15.00
C ARG A 75 -22.55 -18.15 13.97
N ILE A 76 -22.84 -16.93 14.39
CA ILE A 76 -22.56 -15.71 13.64
C ILE A 76 -21.31 -15.07 14.25
N ILE A 77 -20.28 -14.87 13.45
CA ILE A 77 -18.98 -14.33 13.89
C ILE A 77 -18.82 -12.95 13.27
N ARG A 78 -18.54 -11.92 14.09
CA ARG A 78 -18.26 -10.57 13.57
C ARG A 78 -16.96 -10.58 12.76
N LEU A 79 -16.94 -9.78 11.70
CA LEU A 79 -15.71 -9.57 10.94
C LEU A 79 -14.69 -8.79 11.77
N PRO A 80 -13.45 -9.31 11.90
CA PRO A 80 -12.38 -8.56 12.53
C PRO A 80 -11.97 -7.42 11.60
N ARG A 81 -12.17 -6.16 12.01
CA ARG A 81 -11.79 -4.99 11.19
C ARG A 81 -10.30 -4.65 11.28
N VAL A 82 -9.70 -4.97 12.43
CA VAL A 82 -8.29 -4.73 12.74
C VAL A 82 -7.75 -5.96 13.48
N ILE A 83 -6.58 -6.44 13.08
CA ILE A 83 -5.87 -7.52 13.77
C ILE A 83 -4.45 -7.09 14.15
N LEU A 84 -3.97 -7.55 15.29
CA LEU A 84 -2.63 -7.33 15.82
C LEU A 84 -1.81 -8.61 15.70
N LEU A 85 -0.66 -8.56 15.02
CA LEU A 85 0.24 -9.72 14.93
C LEU A 85 1.00 -9.92 16.25
N THR A 86 1.01 -11.15 16.75
CA THR A 86 1.57 -11.49 18.08
C THR A 86 3.08 -11.71 18.06
N PHE A 87 3.67 -12.02 16.91
CA PHE A 87 5.10 -12.36 16.77
C PHE A 87 5.86 -11.50 15.75
N PHE A 88 5.18 -10.57 15.07
CA PHE A 88 5.79 -9.78 13.99
C PHE A 88 5.85 -8.32 14.40
N ASP A 89 7.08 -7.80 14.58
CA ASP A 89 7.40 -6.43 14.99
C ASP A 89 7.94 -5.57 13.83
N ARG A 90 8.28 -6.18 12.69
CA ARG A 90 8.87 -5.48 11.56
C ARG A 90 7.80 -4.73 10.76
N LEU A 91 8.10 -3.51 10.33
CA LEU A 91 7.44 -2.94 9.16
C LEU A 91 8.02 -3.64 7.92
N PRO A 92 7.20 -4.10 6.96
CA PRO A 92 7.72 -4.60 5.71
C PRO A 92 8.29 -3.42 4.91
N CYS A 93 9.53 -3.03 5.19
CA CYS A 93 10.29 -2.10 4.36
C CYS A 93 10.66 -2.86 3.08
N LYS A 94 9.67 -3.06 2.21
CA LYS A 94 9.90 -3.64 0.90
C LYS A 94 10.66 -2.58 0.11
N GLU A 95 11.94 -2.84 -0.13
CA GLU A 95 12.71 -2.04 -1.09
C GLU A 95 11.89 -1.88 -2.37
N LEU A 96 11.60 -0.64 -2.74
CA LEU A 96 10.86 -0.35 -3.96
C LEU A 96 11.74 -0.70 -5.15
N LYS A 97 11.47 -1.86 -5.75
CA LYS A 97 12.22 -2.33 -6.92
C LYS A 97 12.00 -1.39 -8.09
N LEU A 98 13.06 -1.11 -8.84
CA LEU A 98 12.96 -0.35 -10.08
C LEU A 98 12.32 -1.22 -11.17
N THR A 99 11.01 -1.09 -11.35
CA THR A 99 10.24 -1.78 -12.40
C THR A 99 9.57 -0.76 -13.30
N ARG A 100 9.19 -1.17 -14.52
CA ARG A 100 8.47 -0.31 -15.47
C ARG A 100 7.19 0.28 -14.86
N ASN A 101 6.40 -0.56 -14.18
CA ASN A 101 5.18 -0.11 -13.51
C ASN A 101 5.47 0.93 -12.43
N ASN A 102 6.47 0.70 -11.58
CA ASN A 102 6.77 1.63 -10.49
C ASN A 102 7.32 2.97 -11.01
N VAL A 103 8.05 2.98 -12.13
CA VAL A 103 8.49 4.24 -12.77
C VAL A 103 7.30 4.98 -13.38
N PHE A 104 6.39 4.27 -14.06
CA PHE A 104 5.19 4.89 -14.64
C PHE A 104 4.29 5.48 -13.56
N GLU A 105 4.10 4.77 -12.44
CA GLU A 105 3.35 5.27 -11.30
C GLU A 105 4.03 6.47 -10.63
N ARG A 106 5.36 6.41 -10.43
CA ARG A 106 6.14 7.55 -9.90
C ARG A 106 5.94 8.80 -10.75
N ASP A 107 5.96 8.62 -12.08
CA ASP A 107 5.88 9.70 -13.06
C ASP A 107 4.44 10.00 -13.49
N LYS A 108 3.43 9.37 -12.86
CA LYS A 108 1.99 9.54 -13.14
C LYS A 108 1.66 9.43 -14.63
N GLU A 109 2.23 8.42 -15.29
CA GLU A 109 2.03 8.17 -16.72
C GLU A 109 2.37 9.41 -17.60
N THR A 110 3.24 10.29 -17.10
CA THR A 110 3.61 11.54 -17.76
C THR A 110 5.01 11.46 -18.34
N CYS A 111 5.15 11.77 -19.63
CA CYS A 111 6.45 11.89 -20.27
C CYS A 111 7.27 13.01 -19.62
N GLN A 112 8.44 12.67 -19.07
CA GLN A 112 9.30 13.60 -18.33
C GLN A 112 9.99 14.66 -19.21
N TYR A 113 9.79 14.62 -20.53
CA TYR A 113 10.36 15.58 -21.49
C TYR A 113 9.34 16.54 -22.10
N CYS A 114 8.10 16.10 -22.35
CA CYS A 114 7.08 16.90 -23.03
C CYS A 114 5.81 17.15 -22.22
N SER A 115 5.75 16.63 -20.99
CA SER A 115 4.67 16.83 -20.02
C SER A 115 3.34 16.23 -20.42
N ARG A 116 3.29 15.44 -21.50
CA ARG A 116 2.06 14.78 -21.94
C ARG A 116 1.81 13.51 -21.13
N ILE A 117 0.58 13.39 -20.64
CA ILE A 117 0.03 12.16 -20.06
C ILE A 117 -0.43 11.27 -21.21
N LEU A 118 0.03 10.01 -21.25
CA LEU A 118 -0.26 9.08 -22.34
C LEU A 118 -0.61 7.68 -21.80
N PRO A 119 -1.34 6.86 -22.57
CA PRO A 119 -1.53 5.45 -22.25
C PRO A 119 -0.18 4.70 -22.13
N ARG A 120 -0.13 3.67 -21.28
CA ARG A 120 1.11 2.93 -20.95
C ARG A 120 1.77 2.29 -22.17
N GLU A 121 0.99 1.98 -23.20
CA GLU A 121 1.43 1.39 -24.47
C GLU A 121 2.25 2.38 -25.31
N GLN A 122 2.07 3.69 -25.09
CA GLN A 122 2.79 4.77 -25.79
C GLN A 122 3.95 5.35 -24.98
N LEU A 123 4.16 4.83 -23.77
CA LEU A 123 5.22 5.23 -22.85
C LEU A 123 6.33 4.17 -22.82
N ASN A 124 7.55 4.62 -22.65
CA ASN A 124 8.77 3.82 -22.51
C ASN A 124 9.59 4.32 -21.32
N LEU A 125 10.56 3.51 -20.91
CA LEU A 125 11.62 3.95 -20.01
C LEU A 125 12.77 4.53 -20.83
N ASP A 126 13.34 5.63 -20.35
CA ASP A 126 14.55 6.21 -20.92
C ASP A 126 15.59 6.48 -19.83
N HIS A 127 16.85 6.30 -20.23
CA HIS A 127 18.01 6.63 -19.41
C HIS A 127 18.37 8.09 -19.63
N VAL A 128 18.22 8.93 -18.62
CA VAL A 128 18.56 10.36 -18.67
C VAL A 128 20.00 10.55 -19.15
N ILE A 129 20.94 9.86 -18.50
CA ILE A 129 22.31 9.64 -18.98
C ILE A 129 22.28 8.32 -19.74
N PRO A 130 22.49 8.31 -21.07
CA PRO A 130 22.52 7.09 -21.88
C PRO A 130 23.56 6.08 -21.38
N ARG A 131 23.34 4.79 -21.66
CA ARG A 131 24.28 3.72 -21.27
C ARG A 131 25.67 3.92 -21.86
N ASP A 132 25.74 4.39 -23.10
CA ASP A 132 26.99 4.68 -23.81
C ASP A 132 27.82 5.79 -23.12
N HIS A 133 27.15 6.68 -22.38
CA HIS A 133 27.75 7.70 -21.53
C HIS A 133 27.96 7.23 -20.07
N GLY A 134 27.93 5.92 -19.82
CA GLY A 134 28.10 5.33 -18.48
C GLY A 134 26.85 5.37 -17.60
N GLY A 135 25.69 5.69 -18.16
CA GLY A 135 24.43 5.77 -17.45
C GLY A 135 23.96 4.44 -16.86
N LYS A 136 23.74 4.42 -15.53
CA LYS A 136 23.28 3.23 -14.81
C LYS A 136 21.76 3.10 -14.83
N THR A 137 21.25 1.88 -14.66
CA THR A 137 19.81 1.64 -14.49
C THR A 137 19.44 1.82 -13.01
N THR A 138 19.24 3.07 -12.60
CA THR A 138 18.88 3.45 -11.22
C THR A 138 17.67 4.37 -11.20
N TRP A 139 17.08 4.56 -10.01
CA TRP A 139 15.94 5.46 -9.82
C TRP A 139 16.24 6.90 -10.23
N GLU A 140 17.49 7.31 -10.09
CA GLU A 140 18.01 8.65 -10.35
C GLU A 140 18.39 8.85 -11.83
N ASN A 141 18.28 7.82 -12.67
CA ASN A 141 18.62 7.90 -14.08
C ASN A 141 17.52 7.38 -15.02
N ILE A 142 16.52 6.67 -14.51
CA ILE A 142 15.39 6.17 -15.31
C ILE A 142 14.18 7.08 -15.18
N VAL A 143 13.59 7.45 -16.32
CA VAL A 143 12.38 8.26 -16.43
C VAL A 143 11.36 7.68 -17.39
N CYS A 144 10.09 8.03 -17.19
CA CYS A 144 9.03 7.81 -18.15
C CYS A 144 9.21 8.77 -19.36
N SER A 145 9.16 8.23 -20.57
CA SER A 145 9.24 9.01 -21.82
C SER A 145 8.24 8.49 -22.84
N CYS A 146 7.65 9.37 -23.66
CA CYS A 146 6.90 8.90 -24.82
C CYS A 146 7.86 8.45 -25.93
N ILE A 147 7.39 7.58 -26.82
CA ILE A 147 8.19 7.05 -27.93
C ILE A 147 8.84 8.19 -28.75
N LYS A 148 8.08 9.23 -29.10
CA LYS A 148 8.58 10.38 -29.88
C LYS A 148 9.74 11.12 -29.19
N CYS A 149 9.61 11.39 -27.89
CA CYS A 149 10.67 12.06 -27.12
C CYS A 149 11.89 11.15 -26.94
N ASN A 150 11.67 9.88 -26.66
CA ASN A 150 12.75 8.90 -26.49
C ASN A 150 13.58 8.77 -27.78
N THR A 151 12.92 8.63 -28.94
CA THR A 151 13.59 8.60 -30.25
C THR A 151 14.31 9.91 -30.56
N ARG A 152 13.73 11.07 -30.21
CA ARG A 152 14.39 12.37 -30.40
C ARG A 152 15.66 12.50 -29.54
N LYS A 153 15.63 12.04 -28.29
CA LYS A 153 16.82 12.08 -27.42
C LYS A 153 17.88 11.09 -27.90
N ALA A 154 17.49 9.85 -28.20
CA ALA A 154 18.39 8.76 -28.56
C ALA A 154 19.53 8.62 -27.52
N ASN A 155 20.77 8.41 -27.99
CA ASN A 155 21.95 8.25 -27.14
C ASN A 155 22.59 9.58 -26.71
N ARG A 156 21.86 10.70 -26.79
CA ARG A 156 22.32 12.01 -26.33
C ARG A 156 21.86 12.32 -24.91
N LEU A 157 22.56 13.22 -24.25
CA LEU A 157 22.08 13.85 -23.03
C LEU A 157 20.88 14.77 -23.32
N PRO A 158 19.98 15.02 -22.36
CA PRO A 158 18.80 15.85 -22.62
C PRO A 158 19.16 17.21 -23.19
N HIS A 159 20.19 17.87 -22.65
CA HIS A 159 20.63 19.19 -23.12
C HIS A 159 21.15 19.15 -24.56
N GLU A 160 21.87 18.11 -24.97
CA GLU A 160 22.36 17.91 -26.35
C GLU A 160 21.20 17.67 -27.34
N ALA A 161 20.07 17.14 -26.87
CA ALA A 161 18.85 16.95 -27.66
C ALA A 161 17.90 18.17 -27.64
N ASN A 162 18.31 19.28 -27.01
CA ASN A 162 17.47 20.44 -26.70
C ASN A 162 16.19 20.04 -25.95
N MET A 163 16.36 19.17 -24.97
CA MET A 163 15.32 18.64 -24.10
C MET A 163 15.68 18.92 -22.64
N ARG A 164 14.67 19.09 -21.80
CA ARG A 164 14.85 19.26 -20.36
C ARG A 164 13.91 18.32 -19.64
N LEU A 165 14.35 17.85 -18.48
CA LEU A 165 13.48 17.09 -17.59
C LEU A 165 12.55 18.05 -16.86
N ILE A 166 11.29 17.67 -16.77
CA ILE A 166 10.29 18.40 -15.99
C ILE A 166 10.57 18.23 -14.50
N ARG A 167 10.97 17.02 -14.10
CA ARG A 167 11.31 16.68 -12.73
C ARG A 167 12.60 15.88 -12.68
N LYS A 168 13.42 16.14 -11.67
CA LYS A 168 14.60 15.32 -11.39
C LYS A 168 14.16 13.90 -10.99
N PRO A 169 14.63 12.84 -11.66
CA PRO A 169 14.37 11.47 -11.23
C PRO A 169 14.99 11.24 -9.85
N VAL A 170 14.16 10.80 -8.91
CA VAL A 170 14.58 10.44 -7.56
C VAL A 170 13.91 9.12 -7.19
N ARG A 171 14.55 8.37 -6.29
CA ARG A 171 13.91 7.22 -5.66
C ARG A 171 12.68 7.68 -4.88
N PRO A 172 11.49 7.09 -5.12
CA PRO A 172 10.32 7.38 -4.30
C PRO A 172 10.62 7.03 -2.84
N LYS A 173 10.28 7.92 -1.92
CA LYS A 173 10.21 7.56 -0.49
C LYS A 173 9.20 6.43 -0.36
N TRP A 174 9.56 5.35 0.33
CA TRP A 174 8.64 4.23 0.56
C TRP A 174 7.41 4.77 1.30
N ARG A 175 6.22 4.55 0.72
CA ARG A 175 4.96 4.78 1.42
C ARG A 175 4.38 3.42 1.78
N PRO A 176 3.99 3.20 3.05
CA PRO A 176 3.28 1.98 3.42
C PRO A 176 2.10 1.78 2.49
N VAL A 177 1.90 0.54 2.01
CA VAL A 177 0.78 0.14 1.12
C VAL A 177 -0.58 0.63 1.65
N ILE A 178 -0.70 0.74 2.98
CA ILE A 178 -1.83 1.32 3.68
C ILE A 178 -2.18 2.74 3.20
N SER A 179 -1.20 3.63 2.98
CA SER A 179 -1.46 4.99 2.50
C SER A 179 -2.23 5.02 1.17
N LEU A 180 -2.07 3.98 0.32
CA LEU A 180 -2.76 3.86 -0.96
C LEU A 180 -4.18 3.30 -0.82
N VAL A 181 -4.38 2.33 0.09
CA VAL A 181 -5.69 1.72 0.37
C VAL A 181 -6.65 2.71 1.08
N LEU A 182 -6.10 3.67 1.82
CA LEU A 182 -6.88 4.69 2.52
C LEU A 182 -7.39 5.82 1.64
N GLY A 183 -6.75 6.06 0.49
CA GLY A 183 -7.28 6.99 -0.50
C GLY A 183 -8.62 6.54 -1.09
N THR A 184 -8.93 5.25 -0.99
CA THR A 184 -10.12 4.62 -1.59
C THR A 184 -11.15 4.13 -0.57
N GLN A 185 -10.78 3.94 0.69
CA GLN A 185 -11.68 3.40 1.74
C GLN A 185 -11.66 4.27 3.00
N ARG A 186 -12.72 5.03 3.22
CA ARG A 186 -13.00 5.76 4.47
C ARG A 186 -13.63 4.81 5.49
N ASN A 187 -12.82 4.02 6.19
CA ASN A 187 -13.29 3.24 7.33
C ASN A 187 -12.94 3.96 8.65
N GLU A 188 -13.96 4.31 9.44
CA GLU A 188 -13.76 5.09 10.67
C GLU A 188 -12.93 4.34 11.71
N HIS A 189 -13.09 3.02 11.78
CA HIS A 189 -12.37 2.15 12.72
C HIS A 189 -10.86 2.02 12.46
N TRP A 190 -10.37 2.56 11.34
CA TRP A 190 -8.93 2.55 11.07
C TRP A 190 -8.26 3.87 11.45
N LYS A 191 -8.99 4.98 11.56
CA LYS A 191 -8.42 6.33 11.74
C LYS A 191 -7.41 6.38 12.90
N ASP A 192 -7.75 5.79 14.04
CA ASP A 192 -6.93 5.81 15.25
C ASP A 192 -5.56 5.12 15.10
N PHE A 193 -5.45 4.13 14.21
CA PHE A 193 -4.19 3.40 13.94
C PHE A 193 -3.38 3.99 12.79
N LEU A 194 -3.96 4.94 12.06
CA LEU A 194 -3.39 5.49 10.83
C LEU A 194 -2.76 6.85 11.04
N ASP A 195 -3.26 7.64 11.98
CA ASP A 195 -2.62 8.90 12.36
C ASP A 195 -1.20 8.65 12.90
N VAL A 196 -0.97 7.57 13.66
CA VAL A 196 0.38 7.17 14.13
C VAL A 196 1.32 6.79 12.98
N ALA A 197 0.80 6.26 11.87
CA ALA A 197 1.59 5.99 10.66
C ALA A 197 1.88 7.25 9.84
N TYR A 198 1.09 8.32 10.02
CA TYR A 198 1.27 9.62 9.41
C TYR A 198 2.30 10.48 10.19
N TRP A 199 2.28 10.42 11.52
CA TRP A 199 3.20 11.18 12.40
C TRP A 199 4.62 10.62 12.49
N ASN A 200 4.85 9.35 12.14
CA ASN A 200 6.19 8.75 12.07
C ASN A 200 6.87 8.91 10.70
N VAL A 201 6.27 9.68 9.78
CA VAL A 201 6.97 10.17 8.60
C VAL A 201 7.55 11.52 8.99
N GLU A 202 8.88 11.58 9.18
CA GLU A 202 9.58 12.86 9.31
C GLU A 202 9.15 13.78 8.16
N LEU A 203 8.39 14.81 8.51
CA LEU A 203 8.15 15.97 7.67
C LEU A 203 9.43 16.78 7.71
N GLU A 204 10.37 16.46 6.83
CA GLU A 204 11.46 17.39 6.51
C GLU A 204 11.03 18.27 5.33
N GLU A 205 11.26 19.57 5.52
CA GLU A 205 10.88 20.75 4.74
C GLU A 205 10.98 20.62 3.20
#